data_AF-A0A547PBX6-F1
#
_entry.id   AF-A0A547PBX6-F1
#
_cell.length_a   1.000
_cell.length_b   1.000
_cell.length_c   1.000
_cell.angle_alpha   90.00
_cell.angle_beta   90.00
_cell.angle_gamma   90.00
#
_symmetry.space_group_name_H-M   'P 1'
#
loop_
_entity.id
_entity.type
_entity.pdbx_description
1 polymer ?
#
loop_
_entity_poly.entity_id
_entity_poly.type
_entity_poly.pdbx_seq_one_letter_code
_entity_poly.pdbx_strand_id
1 'polypeptide(L)'
;MEEPGKAAGNRIAIIGAASVIVMIALLAYFGMQQEEPEPTVPSSEWTRAPEGGVKVDLPETPLRTVPIEPAEGPSEETADQSEQE
;
A
#
# COMPACT_ATOMS: atom_id res chain seq x y z
N MET A 1 -16.42 43.68 50.95
CA MET A 1 -17.42 42.92 50.16
C MET A 1 -16.65 42.29 49.01
N GLU A 2 -16.28 41.01 49.13
CA GLU A 2 -15.61 40.28 48.05
C GLU A 2 -16.67 39.65 47.16
N GLU A 3 -16.63 39.93 45.86
CA GLU A 3 -17.63 39.45 44.92
C GLU A 3 -17.54 37.92 44.74
N PRO A 4 -18.66 37.18 44.87
CA PRO A 4 -18.66 35.71 44.84
C PRO A 4 -18.32 35.11 43.46
N GLY A 5 -18.27 35.91 42.40
CA GLY A 5 -18.00 35.44 41.03
C GLY A 5 -16.52 35.21 40.69
N LYS A 6 -15.59 35.91 41.36
CA LYS A 6 -14.15 35.87 41.01
C LYS A 6 -13.49 34.53 41.41
N ALA A 7 -13.95 33.93 42.51
CA ALA A 7 -13.44 32.65 43.00
C ALA A 7 -13.88 31.46 42.13
N ALA A 8 -15.09 31.50 41.56
CA ALA A 8 -15.60 30.45 40.68
C ALA A 8 -14.89 30.45 39.32
N GLY A 9 -14.69 31.62 38.71
CA GLY A 9 -13.94 31.76 37.46
C GLY A 9 -12.50 31.27 37.56
N ASN A 10 -11.82 31.56 38.68
CA ASN A 10 -10.44 31.11 38.90
C ASN A 10 -10.34 29.58 39.03
N ARG A 11 -11.31 28.93 39.70
CA ARG A 11 -11.35 27.46 39.80
C ARG A 11 -11.59 26.80 38.45
N ILE A 12 -12.50 27.34 37.65
CA ILE A 12 -12.77 26.84 36.29
C ILE A 12 -11.52 26.99 35.42
N ALA A 13 -10.82 28.13 35.50
CA ALA A 13 -9.56 28.33 34.80
C ALA A 13 -8.46 27.33 35.24
N ILE A 14 -8.34 27.07 36.55
CA ILE A 14 -7.39 26.09 37.09
C ILE A 14 -7.73 24.67 36.63
N ILE A 15 -9.01 24.28 36.66
CA ILE A 15 -9.46 22.97 36.19
C ILE A 15 -9.18 22.81 34.70
N GLY A 16 -9.46 23.85 33.90
CA GLY A 16 -9.16 23.86 32.47
C GLY A 16 -7.65 23.71 32.20
N ALA A 17 -6.81 24.47 32.90
CA ALA A 17 -5.36 24.37 32.77
C ALA A 17 -4.84 22.97 33.19
N ALA A 18 -5.33 22.43 34.30
CA ALA A 18 -4.96 21.09 34.76
C ALA A 18 -5.36 20.00 33.76
N SER A 19 -6.55 20.11 33.15
CA SER A 19 -7.01 19.20 32.08
C SER A 19 -6.06 19.20 30.88
N VAL A 20 -5.61 20.37 30.43
CA VAL A 20 -4.69 20.48 29.29
C VAL A 20 -3.33 19.86 29.62
N ILE A 21 -2.80 20.10 30.82
CA ILE A 21 -1.52 19.53 31.27
C ILE A 21 -1.59 18.00 31.30
N VAL A 22 -2.67 17.43 31.86
CA VAL A 22 -2.87 15.97 31.90
C VAL A 22 -2.97 15.40 30.48
N MET A 23 -3.67 16.08 29.57
CA MET A 23 -3.80 15.63 28.18
C MET A 23 -2.46 15.61 27.45
N ILE A 24 -1.63 16.64 27.63
CA ILE A 24 -0.26 16.70 27.10
C ILE A 24 0.60 15.58 27.69
N ALA A 25 0.53 15.34 29.00
CA ALA A 25 1.29 14.28 29.66
C ALA A 25 0.92 12.88 29.14
N LEU A 26 -0.37 12.63 28.88
CA LEU A 26 -0.83 11.37 28.29
C LEU A 26 -0.31 11.20 26.85
N LEU A 27 -0.38 12.24 26.03
CA LEU A 27 0.17 12.20 24.67
C LEU A 27 1.68 11.93 24.66
N ALA A 28 2.44 12.58 25.54
CA ALA A 28 3.87 12.33 25.67
C ALA A 28 4.15 10.90 26.15
N TYR A 29 3.41 10.41 27.14
CA TYR A 29 3.58 9.06 27.69
C TYR A 29 3.30 7.97 26.65
N PHE A 30 2.20 8.09 25.88
CA PHE A 30 1.86 7.11 24.85
C PHE A 30 2.69 7.29 23.57
N GLY A 31 3.06 8.52 23.21
CA GLY A 31 3.93 8.78 22.07
C GLY A 31 5.33 8.17 22.23
N MET A 32 5.88 8.20 23.44
CA MET A 32 7.17 7.55 23.74
C MET A 32 7.10 6.02 23.71
N GLN A 33 5.92 5.41 23.81
CA GLN A 33 5.76 3.95 23.73
C GLN A 33 5.62 3.42 22.30
N GLN A 34 5.55 4.30 21.30
CA GLN A 34 5.64 3.89 19.91
C GLN A 34 7.12 3.69 19.57
N GLU A 35 7.69 2.56 20.02
CA GLU A 35 8.85 2.01 19.31
C GLU A 35 8.38 1.75 17.88
N GLU A 36 8.82 2.60 16.96
CA GLU A 36 8.50 2.48 15.54
C GLU A 36 9.01 1.10 15.11
N PRO A 37 8.12 0.15 14.76
CA PRO A 37 8.56 -1.17 14.37
C PRO A 37 9.42 -1.01 13.12
N GLU A 38 10.70 -1.37 13.21
CA GLU A 38 11.58 -1.29 12.05
C GLU A 38 10.93 -2.04 10.88
N PRO A 39 10.88 -1.45 9.68
CA PRO A 39 10.26 -2.09 8.55
C PRO A 39 11.00 -3.40 8.26
N THR A 40 10.36 -4.53 8.53
CA THR A 40 10.88 -5.84 8.15
C THR A 40 11.05 -5.85 6.63
N VAL A 41 12.30 -5.84 6.18
CA VAL A 41 12.63 -6.03 4.77
C VAL A 41 12.25 -7.46 4.36
N PRO A 42 11.58 -7.67 3.22
CA PRO A 42 11.25 -9.01 2.77
C PRO A 42 12.54 -9.80 2.48
N SER A 43 12.56 -11.09 2.88
CA SER A 43 13.69 -11.98 2.59
C SER A 43 13.88 -12.11 1.07
N SER A 44 15.11 -11.90 0.61
CA SER A 44 15.52 -12.03 -0.80
C SER A 44 15.55 -13.49 -1.28
N GLU A 45 15.42 -14.45 -0.37
CA GLU A 45 15.40 -15.88 -0.70
C GLU A 45 14.15 -16.29 -1.49
N TRP A 46 13.04 -15.55 -1.34
CA TRP A 46 11.79 -15.84 -2.05
C TRP A 46 11.74 -15.32 -3.49
N THR A 47 12.54 -14.30 -3.81
CA THR A 47 12.58 -13.69 -5.16
C THR A 47 13.80 -14.11 -5.98
N ARG A 48 14.76 -14.83 -5.38
CA ARG A 48 15.92 -15.34 -6.12
C ARG A 48 15.53 -16.60 -6.88
N ALA A 49 15.51 -16.53 -8.21
CA ALA A 49 15.37 -17.71 -9.05
C ALA A 49 16.53 -18.69 -8.77
N PRO A 50 16.27 -20.00 -8.66
CA PRO A 50 17.34 -20.98 -8.47
C PRO A 50 18.29 -20.98 -9.67
N GLU A 51 19.60 -20.96 -9.39
CA GLU A 51 20.68 -20.90 -10.39
C GLU A 51 20.59 -22.03 -11.44
N GLY A 52 19.97 -23.16 -11.08
CA GLY A 52 19.88 -24.38 -11.90
C GLY A 52 18.61 -24.55 -12.74
N GLY A 53 17.67 -23.60 -12.67
CA GLY A 53 16.34 -23.76 -13.28
C GLY A 53 15.53 -24.91 -12.64
N VAL A 54 14.22 -24.95 -12.94
CA VAL A 54 13.34 -26.04 -12.49
C VAL A 54 13.12 -26.99 -13.65
N LYS A 55 13.57 -28.24 -13.54
CA LYS A 55 13.19 -29.30 -14.50
C LYS A 55 11.75 -29.68 -14.23
N VAL A 56 10.89 -29.44 -15.22
CA VAL A 56 9.48 -29.84 -15.18
C VAL A 56 9.33 -31.04 -16.11
N ASP A 57 9.02 -32.20 -15.55
CA ASP A 57 8.60 -33.37 -16.33
C ASP A 57 7.14 -33.15 -16.75
N LEU A 58 6.94 -32.47 -17.88
CA LEU A 58 5.60 -32.39 -18.47
C LEU A 58 5.28 -33.74 -19.16
N PRO A 59 4.06 -34.27 -18.98
CA PRO A 59 3.61 -35.39 -19.77
C PRO A 59 3.55 -34.99 -21.26
N GLU A 60 3.86 -35.93 -22.15
CA GLU A 60 3.64 -35.74 -23.58
C GLU A 60 2.12 -35.67 -23.83
N THR A 61 1.57 -34.45 -23.85
CA THR A 61 0.20 -34.26 -24.32
C THR A 61 0.15 -34.48 -25.82
N PRO A 62 -0.63 -35.44 -26.32
CA PRO A 62 -0.78 -35.64 -27.75
C PRO A 62 -1.40 -34.40 -28.37
N LEU A 63 -0.73 -33.82 -29.37
CA LEU A 63 -1.25 -32.70 -30.13
C LEU A 63 -2.52 -33.14 -30.85
N ARG A 64 -3.67 -32.63 -30.41
CA ARG A 64 -4.92 -32.74 -31.17
C ARG A 64 -4.94 -31.63 -32.19
N THR A 65 -4.92 -31.97 -33.48
CA THR A 65 -5.22 -31.02 -34.55
C THR A 65 -6.67 -30.56 -34.36
N VAL A 66 -6.85 -29.36 -33.85
CA VAL A 66 -8.13 -28.66 -33.97
C VAL A 66 -8.30 -28.27 -35.43
N PRO A 67 -9.48 -28.50 -36.03
CA PRO A 67 -9.80 -27.92 -37.33
C PRO A 67 -9.61 -26.40 -37.22
N ILE A 68 -8.67 -25.87 -37.99
CA ILE A 68 -8.58 -24.43 -38.19
C ILE A 68 -9.74 -24.11 -39.11
N GLU A 69 -10.86 -23.67 -38.53
CA GLU A 69 -11.81 -22.88 -39.31
C GLU A 69 -11.02 -21.69 -39.85
N PRO A 70 -11.07 -21.39 -41.16
CA PRO A 70 -10.41 -20.20 -41.66
C PRO A 70 -10.99 -19.04 -40.88
N ALA A 71 -10.17 -18.40 -40.05
CA ALA A 71 -10.49 -17.08 -39.56
C ALA A 71 -10.80 -16.28 -40.82
N GLU A 72 -12.04 -15.77 -40.92
CA GLU A 72 -12.38 -14.74 -41.87
C GLU A 72 -11.32 -13.66 -41.69
N GLY A 73 -10.38 -13.60 -42.63
CA GLY A 73 -9.15 -12.86 -42.46
C GLY A 73 -9.49 -11.39 -42.17
N PRO A 74 -8.67 -10.68 -41.36
CA PRO A 74 -8.73 -9.23 -41.40
C PRO A 74 -8.49 -8.82 -42.86
N SER A 75 -9.49 -8.21 -43.46
CA SER A 75 -9.49 -7.65 -44.81
C SER A 75 -8.14 -7.01 -45.10
N GLU A 76 -7.52 -7.39 -46.22
CA GLU A 76 -6.46 -6.61 -46.83
C GLU A 76 -7.01 -5.20 -47.09
N GLU A 77 -6.70 -4.25 -46.20
CA GLU A 77 -6.89 -2.82 -46.46
C GLU A 77 -5.63 -2.07 -46.05
N THR A 78 -4.87 -1.72 -47.09
CA THR A 78 -3.93 -0.58 -47.17
C THR A 78 -2.55 -0.76 -46.53
N ALA A 79 -1.63 -1.31 -47.32
CA ALA A 79 -0.24 -0.86 -47.33
C ALA A 79 0.13 -0.49 -48.78
N ASP A 80 -0.38 0.67 -49.23
CA ASP A 80 0.04 1.29 -50.49
C ASP A 80 0.60 2.69 -50.21
N GLN A 81 1.91 2.80 -50.44
CA GLN A 81 2.62 3.95 -51.01
C GLN A 81 2.37 5.34 -50.38
N SER A 82 3.24 5.73 -49.47
CA SER A 82 3.63 7.14 -49.28
C SER A 82 5.17 7.27 -49.33
N GLU A 83 5.75 6.79 -50.43
CA GLU A 83 7.05 7.27 -50.94
C GLU A 83 6.79 7.92 -52.30
N GLN A 84 6.46 9.22 -52.28
CA GLN A 84 6.68 10.22 -53.33
C GLN A 84 5.84 11.46 -53.02
N GLU A 85 6.43 12.46 -52.35
CA GLU A 85 6.62 13.85 -52.84
C GLU A 85 7.36 14.69 -51.80
#